data_AF-A0AA37L0Z3-F1
#
_entry.id   AF-A0AA37L0Z3-F1
#
_cell.length_a   1.000
_cell.length_b   1.000
_cell.length_c   1.000
_cell.angle_alpha   90.00
_cell.angle_beta   90.00
_cell.angle_gamma   90.00
#
_symmetry.space_group_name_H-M   'P 1'
#
loop_
_entity.id
_entity.type
_entity.pdbx_description
1 polymer ?
#
loop_
_entity_poly.entity_id
_entity_poly.type
_entity_poly.pdbx_seq_one_letter_code
_entity_poly.pdbx_strand_id
1 'polypeptide(L)'
;MPAIRYAAAALLAGFFSQGASAACYLVYGADQQVLYRSQRPPVDLARQVHETLPRVVPGGTLVFTLDNYGCELEINRLPVSASMGGASVQALPATPRRARADRS
;
A
#
# COMPACT_ATOMS: atom_id res chain seq x y z
N MET A 1 -1.36 -26.02 -42.71
CA MET A 1 -2.22 -25.60 -41.59
C MET A 1 -1.41 -24.88 -40.49
N PRO A 2 -0.82 -23.69 -40.75
CA PRO A 2 -0.07 -22.94 -39.74
C PRO A 2 -0.94 -21.98 -38.91
N ALA A 3 -2.13 -21.61 -39.40
CA ALA A 3 -3.02 -20.64 -38.77
C ALA A 3 -3.45 -21.02 -37.34
N ILE A 4 -3.58 -22.32 -37.06
CA ILE A 4 -3.97 -22.84 -35.74
C ILE A 4 -2.86 -22.61 -34.69
N ARG A 5 -1.58 -22.61 -35.10
CA ARG A 5 -0.45 -22.40 -34.18
C ARG A 5 -0.31 -20.94 -33.75
N TYR A 6 -0.68 -20.01 -34.63
CA TYR A 6 -0.71 -18.59 -34.29
C TYR A 6 -1.92 -18.23 -33.41
N ALA A 7 -3.05 -18.94 -33.55
CA ALA A 7 -4.21 -18.76 -32.68
C ALA A 7 -3.92 -19.14 -31.22
N ALA A 8 -3.13 -20.19 -30.97
CA ALA A 8 -2.75 -20.62 -29.62
C ALA A 8 -1.83 -19.61 -28.90
N ALA A 9 -0.93 -18.94 -29.63
CA ALA A 9 -0.05 -17.92 -29.06
C ALA A 9 -0.80 -16.65 -28.64
N ALA A 10 -1.87 -16.27 -29.35
CA ALA A 10 -2.67 -15.09 -29.03
C ALA A 10 -3.49 -15.25 -27.73
N LEU A 11 -3.92 -16.47 -27.40
CA LEU A 11 -4.71 -16.74 -26.19
C LEU A 11 -3.88 -16.63 -24.89
N LEU A 12 -2.57 -16.84 -24.94
CA LEU A 12 -1.68 -16.75 -23.78
C LEU A 12 -1.40 -15.30 -23.34
N ALA A 13 -1.59 -14.32 -24.22
CA ALA A 13 -1.36 -12.91 -23.91
C ALA A 13 -2.52 -12.24 -23.16
N GLY A 14 -3.66 -12.92 -22.96
CA GLY A 14 -4.85 -12.35 -22.33
C GLY A 14 -4.92 -12.48 -20.80
N PHE A 15 -3.95 -13.15 -20.16
CA PHE A 15 -4.04 -13.54 -18.75
C PHE A 15 -3.41 -12.53 -17.76
N PHE A 16 -3.41 -11.24 -18.10
CA PHE A 16 -2.99 -10.21 -17.15
C PHE A 16 -4.10 -10.02 -16.10
N SER A 17 -3.81 -10.40 -14.85
CA SER A 17 -4.79 -10.34 -13.77
C SER A 17 -5.24 -8.91 -13.51
N GLN A 18 -6.54 -8.70 -13.42
CA GLN A 18 -7.16 -7.43 -13.04
C GLN A 18 -6.80 -7.13 -11.58
N GLY A 19 -5.74 -6.34 -11.36
CA GLY A 19 -5.47 -5.75 -10.06
C GLY A 19 -6.62 -4.82 -9.69
N ALA A 20 -7.20 -4.99 -8.49
CA ALA A 20 -8.22 -4.08 -8.00
C ALA A 20 -7.56 -2.72 -7.70
N SER A 21 -7.71 -1.76 -8.62
CA SER A 21 -7.29 -0.38 -8.41
C SER A 21 -8.42 0.39 -7.73
N ALA A 22 -8.22 0.77 -6.46
CA ALA A 22 -9.08 1.71 -5.76
C ALA A 22 -8.43 3.11 -5.75
N ALA A 23 -9.24 4.15 -5.77
CA ALA A 23 -8.76 5.52 -5.57
C ALA A 23 -8.42 5.77 -4.09
N CYS A 24 -9.15 5.15 -3.16
CA CYS A 24 -8.88 5.28 -1.72
C CYS A 24 -9.09 3.95 -0.98
N TYR A 25 -8.15 3.62 -0.10
CA TYR A 25 -8.15 2.44 0.75
C TYR A 25 -8.43 2.84 2.18
N LEU A 26 -9.52 2.32 2.77
CA LEU A 26 -9.87 2.54 4.17
C LEU A 26 -9.76 1.23 4.94
N VAL A 27 -9.19 1.28 6.14
CA VAL A 27 -9.18 0.14 7.07
C VAL A 27 -9.85 0.54 8.37
N TYR A 28 -10.89 -0.21 8.71
CA TYR A 28 -11.56 -0.16 9.99
C TYR A 28 -10.96 -1.23 10.92
N GLY A 29 -10.72 -0.87 12.18
CA GLY A 29 -10.43 -1.84 13.23
C GLY A 29 -11.67 -2.63 13.65
N ALA A 30 -11.49 -3.62 14.53
CA ALA A 30 -12.60 -4.37 15.10
C ALA A 30 -13.62 -3.48 15.83
N ASP A 31 -13.14 -2.38 16.44
CA ASP A 31 -13.98 -1.37 17.11
C ASP A 31 -14.61 -0.35 16.14
N GLN A 32 -14.59 -0.61 14.82
CA GLN A 32 -15.09 0.27 13.75
C GLN A 32 -14.40 1.65 13.65
N GLN A 33 -13.30 1.85 14.35
CA GLN A 33 -12.45 3.04 14.22
C GLN A 33 -11.63 3.02 12.92
N VAL A 34 -11.44 4.18 12.28
CA VAL A 34 -10.59 4.30 11.07
C VAL A 34 -9.12 4.24 11.49
N LEU A 35 -8.46 3.14 11.15
CA LEU A 35 -7.03 2.93 11.42
C LEU A 35 -6.16 3.32 10.24
N TYR A 36 -6.69 3.24 9.01
CA TYR A 36 -5.97 3.61 7.81
C TYR A 36 -6.88 4.28 6.79
N ARG A 37 -6.37 5.30 6.12
CA ARG A 37 -6.98 5.96 4.96
C ARG A 37 -5.88 6.55 4.09
N SER A 38 -5.67 6.02 2.90
CA SER A 38 -4.70 6.56 1.92
C SER A 38 -5.04 6.09 0.51
N GLN A 39 -4.51 6.78 -0.49
CA GLN A 39 -4.55 6.36 -1.91
C GLN A 39 -3.58 5.20 -2.19
N ARG A 40 -2.69 4.87 -1.24
CA ARG A 40 -1.79 3.72 -1.35
C ARG A 40 -2.35 2.53 -0.56
N PRO A 41 -2.30 1.31 -1.12
CA PRO A 41 -2.77 0.14 -0.41
C PRO A 41 -1.87 -0.15 0.82
N PRO A 42 -2.45 -0.47 1.99
CA PRO A 42 -1.69 -0.78 3.20
C PRO A 42 -1.16 -2.22 3.23
N VAL A 43 -1.68 -3.10 2.38
CA VAL A 43 -1.33 -4.52 2.29
C VAL A 43 -0.98 -4.89 0.85
N ASP A 44 -0.27 -5.99 0.69
CA ASP A 44 0.00 -6.56 -0.64
C ASP A 44 -1.29 -7.09 -1.28
N LEU A 45 -1.67 -6.48 -2.40
CA LEU A 45 -2.84 -6.83 -3.21
C LEU A 45 -2.54 -7.86 -4.30
N ALA A 46 -1.28 -8.30 -4.45
CA ALA A 46 -0.96 -9.44 -5.31
C ALA A 46 -1.50 -10.76 -4.74
N ARG A 47 -1.87 -10.77 -3.45
CA ARG A 47 -2.50 -11.89 -2.75
C ARG A 47 -3.95 -11.57 -2.39
N GLN A 48 -4.69 -12.60 -1.99
CA GLN A 48 -6.06 -12.40 -1.55
C GLN A 48 -6.10 -11.60 -0.24
N VAL A 49 -6.97 -10.59 -0.19
CA VAL A 49 -7.03 -9.62 0.93
C VAL A 49 -7.27 -10.32 2.27
N HIS A 50 -8.09 -11.37 2.30
CA HIS A 50 -8.37 -12.12 3.52
C HIS A 50 -7.16 -12.90 4.04
N GLU A 51 -6.09 -13.07 3.25
CA GLU A 51 -4.84 -13.70 3.70
C GLU A 51 -3.85 -12.66 4.26
N THR A 52 -3.88 -11.43 3.75
CA THR A 52 -2.91 -10.38 4.08
C THR A 52 -3.42 -9.40 5.13
N LEU A 53 -4.68 -8.99 5.06
CA LEU A 53 -5.29 -8.03 5.98
C LEU A 53 -5.27 -8.49 7.45
N PRO A 54 -5.62 -9.75 7.80
CA PRO A 54 -5.63 -10.17 9.19
C PRO A 54 -4.26 -10.17 9.87
N ARG A 55 -3.17 -10.17 9.09
CA ARG A 55 -1.79 -10.07 9.61
C ARG A 55 -1.46 -8.66 10.10
N VAL A 56 -2.18 -7.68 9.59
CA VAL A 56 -1.96 -6.25 9.84
C VAL A 56 -3.01 -5.70 10.81
N VAL A 57 -4.29 -5.99 10.57
CA VAL A 57 -5.41 -5.64 11.46
C VAL A 57 -6.29 -6.88 11.66
N PRO A 58 -6.08 -7.67 12.73
CA PRO A 58 -6.93 -8.82 13.02
C PRO A 58 -8.37 -8.38 13.31
N GLY A 59 -9.33 -8.99 12.61
CA GLY A 59 -10.75 -8.61 12.72
C GLY A 59 -11.09 -7.24 12.09
N GLY A 60 -10.14 -6.64 11.37
CA GLY A 60 -10.37 -5.39 10.64
C GLY A 60 -11.05 -5.61 9.29
N THR A 61 -11.65 -4.54 8.78
CA THR A 61 -12.33 -4.51 7.48
C THR A 61 -11.64 -3.51 6.57
N LEU A 62 -11.23 -3.95 5.38
CA LEU A 62 -10.68 -3.09 4.35
C LEU A 62 -11.75 -2.78 3.31
N VAL A 63 -11.91 -1.48 3.00
CA VAL A 63 -12.87 -0.95 2.04
C VAL A 63 -12.11 -0.27 0.91
N PHE A 64 -12.50 -0.61 -0.32
CA PHE A 64 -12.02 0.01 -1.54
C PHE A 64 -13.07 0.98 -2.05
N THR A 65 -12.70 2.24 -2.27
CA THR A 65 -13.57 3.19 -2.97
C THR A 65 -12.91 3.71 -4.26
N LEU A 66 -13.76 4.06 -5.23
CA LEU A 66 -13.38 4.59 -6.55
C LEU A 66 -13.28 6.11 -6.55
N ASP A 67 -13.85 6.79 -5.56
CA ASP A 67 -13.68 8.22 -5.35
C ASP A 67 -12.53 8.50 -4.36
N ASN A 68 -12.07 9.75 -4.33
CA ASN A 68 -10.97 10.16 -3.45
C ASN A 68 -11.45 10.87 -2.19
N TYR A 69 -12.76 10.89 -1.90
CA TYR A 69 -13.34 11.74 -0.88
C TYR A 69 -12.78 11.41 0.51
N GLY A 70 -12.11 12.37 1.13
CA GLY A 70 -11.50 12.22 2.45
C GLY A 70 -10.12 11.57 2.41
N CYS A 71 -9.68 11.01 1.28
CA CYS A 71 -8.33 10.46 1.15
C CYS A 71 -7.23 11.52 1.02
N GLU A 72 -7.61 12.80 0.90
CA GLU A 72 -6.69 13.93 0.95
C GLU A 72 -6.01 14.05 2.32
N LEU A 73 -6.70 13.62 3.38
CA LEU A 73 -6.14 13.57 4.73
C LEU A 73 -5.77 12.12 5.07
N GLU A 74 -4.50 11.79 4.86
CA GLU A 74 -3.93 10.49 5.14
C GLU A 74 -4.00 10.17 6.64
N ILE A 75 -4.54 8.99 6.96
CA ILE A 75 -4.55 8.44 8.31
C ILE A 75 -3.76 7.14 8.24
N ASN A 76 -2.70 7.02 9.04
CA ASN A 76 -1.97 5.76 9.17
C ASN A 76 -1.67 5.50 10.65
N ARG A 77 -2.50 4.65 11.26
CA ARG A 77 -2.34 4.13 12.62
C ARG A 77 -2.11 2.63 12.62
N LEU A 78 -1.67 2.08 11.49
CA LEU A 78 -1.32 0.68 11.39
C LEU A 78 -0.03 0.42 12.19
N PRO A 79 0.13 -0.76 12.79
CA PRO A 79 1.40 -1.13 13.43
C PRO A 79 2.53 -1.08 12.39
N VAL A 80 3.71 -0.57 12.78
CA VAL A 80 4.85 -0.29 11.89
C VAL A 80 5.26 -1.50 11.01
N SER A 81 5.02 -2.73 11.49
CA SER A 81 5.24 -3.98 10.75
C SER A 81 4.43 -4.11 9.45
N ALA A 82 3.30 -3.42 9.36
CA ALA A 82 2.43 -3.41 8.19
C ALA A 82 2.82 -2.36 7.15
N SER A 83 3.58 -1.33 7.56
CA SER A 83 3.88 -0.17 6.73
C SER A 83 5.09 -0.39 5.80
N MET A 84 5.67 -1.59 5.76
CA MET A 84 6.86 -1.93 4.96
C MET A 84 6.61 -2.06 3.45
N GLY A 85 5.45 -1.63 2.94
CA GLY A 85 5.16 -1.51 1.51
C GLY A 85 5.50 -0.16 0.88
N GLY A 86 5.90 0.84 1.66
CA GLY A 86 6.23 2.18 1.17
C GLY A 86 7.54 2.67 1.77
N ALA A 87 8.55 2.91 0.92
CA ALA A 87 9.83 3.46 1.31
C ALA A 87 9.64 4.78 2.09
N SER A 88 9.79 4.72 3.41
CA SER A 88 10.05 5.90 4.21
C SER A 88 11.49 6.32 3.91
N VAL A 89 11.65 7.47 3.24
CA VAL A 89 12.92 8.19 3.18
C VAL A 89 13.24 8.57 4.63
N GLN A 90 14.03 7.73 5.29
CA GLN A 90 14.48 7.96 6.63
C GLN A 90 15.48 9.11 6.57
N ALA A 91 15.01 10.31 6.93
CA ALA A 91 15.86 11.48 7.06
C ALA A 91 17.02 11.15 8.00
N LEU A 92 18.24 11.13 7.46
CA LEU A 92 19.46 10.91 8.21
C LEU A 92 19.53 11.94 9.36
N PRO A 93 19.88 11.54 10.60
CA PRO A 93 20.05 12.50 11.67
C PRO A 93 21.21 13.45 11.33
N ALA A 94 20.90 14.73 11.17
CA ALA A 94 21.89 15.78 11.03
C ALA A 94 22.76 15.81 12.30
N THR A 95 23.97 15.27 12.20
CA THR A 95 24.97 15.38 13.27
C THR A 95 25.24 16.86 13.55
N PRO A 96 25.14 17.32 14.82
CA PRO A 96 25.44 18.71 15.14
C PRO A 96 26.93 18.97 14.89
N ARG A 97 27.22 19.86 13.94
CA ARG A 97 28.57 20.34 13.66
C ARG A 97 29.04 21.10 14.90
N ARG A 98 29.86 20.45 15.72
CA ARG A 98 30.49 21.07 16.90
C ARG A 98 31.19 22.35 16.47
N ALA A 99 30.85 23.43 17.16
CA ALA A 99 31.47 24.74 17.04
C ALA A 99 33.00 24.63 17.15
N ARG A 100 33.71 25.17 16.16
CA ARG A 100 35.15 25.43 16.28
C ARG A 100 35.30 26.83 16.85
N ALA A 101 35.72 26.85 18.11
CA ALA A 101 36.10 28.03 18.85
C ALA A 101 37.37 28.69 18.29
N ASP A 102 37.61 29.91 18.80
CA ASP A 102 38.88 30.64 18.93
C ASP A 102 39.36 31.40 17.66
N ARG A 103 39.90 32.62 17.68
CA ARG A 103 40.04 33.77 18.60
C ARG A 103 40.91 34.80 17.84
N SER A 104 40.83 36.07 18.25
CA SER A 104 41.67 37.25 17.90
C SER A 104 41.68 37.74 16.46
#